data_AF-G0R502-F1
#
_entry.id   AF-G0R502-F1
#
_cell.length_a   1.000
_cell.length_b   1.000
_cell.length_c   1.000
_cell.angle_alpha   90.00
_cell.angle_beta   90.00
_cell.angle_gamma   90.00
#
_symmetry.space_group_name_H-M   'P 1'
#
loop_
_entity.id
_entity.type
_entity.pdbx_description
1 polymer ?
#
loop_
_entity_poly.entity_id
_entity_poly.type
_entity_poly.pdbx_seq_one_letter_code
_entity_poly.pdbx_strand_id
1 'polypeptide(L)'
;MQQQQKLRQFDFQNKWLKGKYFKKIKNKKRIYQKQNQQLIFFQIYKYIGEDYAYILQNKDKYCQQFQLQTFPQKTHPENIYTSPENGQIYYVEGTCIGSSFGFPRVSFKKKYRWKKMNFTTDLPKGKPLVTYIVASAEQCQRNNLQKDNFVYRMHAVILNNQCLNNPETIQNNTFILCHVRKLPKKNKQNQILSKCDQKKKKRNQITNDLFKNQNLIETEELQQQKIEEYQKKFQSTQKNHCFLLKQIIQNNCRKSQQLTFKNQFSQALIENELQNNADINYMNLFIKILQN
;
A
#
# COMPACT_ATOMS: atom_id res chain seq x y z
N MET A 1 9.13 -47.46 7.29
CA MET A 1 7.91 -46.69 7.59
C MET A 1 8.02 -45.31 6.94
N GLN A 2 7.37 -45.11 5.79
CA GLN A 2 7.31 -43.79 5.14
C GLN A 2 6.22 -42.94 5.83
N GLN A 3 6.62 -41.89 6.56
CA GLN A 3 5.67 -40.92 7.08
C GLN A 3 5.13 -40.07 5.93
N GLN A 4 3.91 -40.38 5.50
CA GLN A 4 3.12 -39.49 4.64
C GLN A 4 2.86 -38.20 5.40
N GLN A 5 3.56 -37.12 5.04
CA GLN A 5 3.28 -35.79 5.55
C GLN A 5 1.89 -35.37 5.05
N LYS A 6 0.90 -35.36 5.95
CA LYS A 6 -0.41 -34.76 5.72
C LYS A 6 -0.22 -33.29 5.32
N LEU A 7 -0.42 -32.99 4.04
CA LEU A 7 -0.46 -31.63 3.50
C LEU A 7 -1.62 -30.89 4.18
N ARG A 8 -1.27 -29.88 4.98
CA ARG A 8 -2.24 -29.03 5.68
C ARG A 8 -3.10 -28.29 4.65
N GLN A 9 -4.43 -28.40 4.78
CA GLN A 9 -5.38 -27.63 3.99
C GLN A 9 -5.15 -26.12 4.19
N PHE A 10 -5.18 -25.37 3.09
CA PHE A 10 -4.95 -23.92 3.07
C PHE A 10 -6.22 -23.16 3.48
N ASP A 11 -6.16 -22.41 4.58
CA ASP A 11 -7.26 -21.57 5.06
C ASP A 11 -7.22 -20.17 4.42
N PHE A 12 -8.14 -19.92 3.48
CA PHE A 12 -8.32 -18.62 2.80
C PHE A 12 -8.94 -17.52 3.67
N GLN A 13 -9.44 -17.85 4.86
CA GLN A 13 -9.94 -16.88 5.83
C GLN A 13 -8.84 -16.32 6.74
N ASN A 14 -7.62 -16.88 6.67
CA ASN A 14 -6.54 -16.54 7.58
C ASN A 14 -6.23 -15.04 7.51
N LYS A 15 -6.63 -14.32 8.56
CA LYS A 15 -6.60 -12.85 8.66
C LYS A 15 -5.18 -12.29 8.54
N TRP A 16 -4.18 -13.14 8.72
CA TRP A 16 -2.76 -12.78 8.76
C TRP A 16 -2.16 -12.51 7.38
N LEU A 17 -2.59 -13.21 6.32
CA LEU A 17 -2.14 -12.97 4.93
C LEU A 17 -2.64 -11.65 4.34
N LYS A 18 -3.56 -10.99 5.05
CA LYS A 18 -4.20 -9.75 4.65
C LYS A 18 -3.56 -8.64 5.48
N GLY A 19 -2.59 -7.91 4.90
CA GLY A 19 -2.16 -6.64 5.47
C GLY A 19 -3.38 -5.76 5.81
N LYS A 20 -3.26 -4.82 6.76
CA LYS A 20 -4.39 -4.02 7.28
C LYS A 20 -5.30 -3.42 6.18
N TYR A 21 -4.78 -3.21 4.97
CA TYR A 21 -5.48 -2.66 3.79
C TYR A 21 -6.32 -3.66 2.97
N PHE A 22 -6.15 -4.98 3.12
CA PHE A 22 -6.95 -5.97 2.39
C PHE A 22 -8.43 -6.01 2.82
N LYS A 23 -8.75 -5.45 4.01
CA LYS A 23 -10.13 -5.39 4.54
C LYS A 23 -11.10 -4.54 3.69
N LYS A 24 -10.60 -3.66 2.82
CA LYS A 24 -11.44 -2.79 1.96
C LYS A 24 -11.85 -3.40 0.62
N ILE A 25 -11.30 -4.55 0.22
CA ILE A 25 -11.62 -5.21 -1.07
C ILE A 25 -12.71 -6.27 -0.88
N LYS A 26 -13.86 -5.90 -0.28
CA LYS A 26 -14.97 -6.84 -0.06
C LYS A 26 -15.83 -7.08 -1.31
N ASN A 27 -15.78 -6.22 -2.33
CA ASN A 27 -16.78 -6.20 -3.42
C ASN A 27 -16.30 -6.69 -4.80
N LYS A 28 -15.13 -7.31 -4.93
CA LYS A 28 -14.73 -7.94 -6.21
C LYS A 28 -14.92 -9.44 -6.14
N LYS A 29 -16.02 -9.93 -6.75
CA LYS A 29 -16.32 -11.36 -6.96
C LYS A 29 -15.05 -12.08 -7.43
N ARG A 30 -14.59 -13.05 -6.64
CA ARG A 30 -13.45 -13.91 -6.94
C ARG A 30 -13.99 -15.23 -7.48
N ILE A 31 -13.65 -15.55 -8.72
CA ILE A 31 -13.85 -16.86 -9.32
C ILE A 31 -12.71 -17.74 -8.80
N TYR A 32 -13.04 -18.79 -8.05
CA TYR A 32 -12.10 -19.80 -7.56
C TYR A 32 -12.62 -21.16 -7.98
N GLN A 33 -11.87 -21.89 -8.79
CA GLN A 33 -12.09 -23.32 -8.97
C GLN A 33 -11.02 -24.09 -8.19
N LYS A 34 -11.51 -24.95 -7.31
CA LYS A 34 -10.77 -26.07 -6.70
C LYS A 34 -10.39 -27.03 -7.82
N GLN A 35 -9.12 -27.13 -8.16
CA GLN A 35 -8.52 -28.38 -8.65
C GLN A 35 -7.00 -28.27 -8.61
N ASN A 36 -6.41 -29.15 -7.79
CA ASN A 36 -5.00 -29.53 -7.69
C ASN A 36 -3.98 -28.48 -7.20
N GLN A 37 -3.31 -28.88 -6.12
CA GLN A 37 -2.29 -28.15 -5.39
C GLN A 37 -1.07 -27.89 -6.27
N GLN A 38 -0.87 -26.62 -6.67
CA GLN A 38 0.38 -25.96 -7.10
C GLN A 38 0.02 -24.99 -8.21
N LEU A 39 -0.37 -23.77 -7.83
CA LEU A 39 -0.21 -22.54 -8.60
C LEU A 39 -0.93 -21.46 -7.79
N ILE A 40 -0.16 -20.77 -6.95
CA ILE A 40 -0.71 -19.64 -6.19
C ILE A 40 -0.78 -18.47 -7.16
N PHE A 41 -2.01 -18.15 -7.56
CA PHE A 41 -2.31 -17.13 -8.54
C PHE A 41 -1.95 -15.72 -8.01
N PHE A 42 -0.69 -15.33 -8.19
CA PHE A 42 -0.28 -13.92 -8.27
C PHE A 42 -0.75 -13.25 -9.59
N GLN A 43 -1.31 -14.05 -10.51
CA GLN A 43 -1.59 -13.72 -11.90
C GLN A 43 -2.53 -12.53 -12.17
N ILE A 44 -3.32 -12.07 -11.19
CA ILE A 44 -4.45 -11.15 -11.46
C ILE A 44 -4.27 -9.79 -10.76
N TYR A 45 -3.41 -9.69 -9.74
CA TYR A 45 -3.38 -8.50 -8.90
C TYR A 45 -2.26 -7.53 -9.27
N LYS A 46 -2.64 -6.28 -9.52
CA LYS A 46 -1.71 -5.16 -9.50
C LYS A 46 -1.42 -4.84 -8.03
N TYR A 47 -0.29 -5.32 -7.52
CA TYR A 47 0.17 -4.98 -6.18
C TYR A 47 0.43 -3.48 -6.07
N ILE A 48 0.03 -2.92 -4.93
CA ILE A 48 0.38 -1.56 -4.50
C ILE A 48 1.66 -1.57 -3.67
N GLY A 49 2.21 -0.40 -3.33
CA GLY A 49 3.48 -0.29 -2.62
C GLY A 49 3.47 -1.02 -1.28
N GLU A 50 2.35 -0.91 -0.56
CA GLU A 50 2.11 -1.55 0.73
C GLU A 50 2.12 -3.08 0.64
N ASP A 51 1.57 -3.65 -0.44
CA ASP A 51 1.58 -5.10 -0.65
C ASP A 51 3.02 -5.61 -0.85
N TYR A 52 3.80 -4.90 -1.68
CA TYR A 52 5.20 -5.24 -1.91
C TYR A 52 6.04 -5.10 -0.63
N ALA A 53 5.83 -4.02 0.13
CA ALA A 53 6.50 -3.80 1.41
C ALA A 53 6.23 -4.97 2.36
N TYR A 54 4.97 -5.40 2.46
CA TYR A 54 4.57 -6.50 3.33
C TYR A 54 5.22 -7.84 2.92
N ILE A 55 5.24 -8.15 1.61
CA ILE A 55 5.88 -9.37 1.09
C ILE A 55 7.38 -9.36 1.34
N LEU A 56 8.05 -8.21 1.17
CA LEU A 56 9.48 -8.06 1.43
C LEU A 56 9.81 -8.19 2.92
N GLN A 57 9.04 -7.54 3.81
CA GLN A 57 9.22 -7.62 5.27
C GLN A 57 8.99 -9.03 5.83
N ASN A 58 8.20 -9.85 5.12
CA ASN A 58 7.88 -11.22 5.52
C ASN A 58 8.52 -12.26 4.59
N LYS A 59 9.63 -11.92 3.91
CA LYS A 59 10.28 -12.78 2.91
C LYS A 59 10.39 -14.23 3.37
N ASP A 60 10.99 -14.50 4.53
CA ASP A 60 11.31 -15.87 4.94
C ASP A 60 10.05 -16.73 5.14
N LYS A 61 8.97 -16.12 5.63
CA LYS A 61 7.67 -16.79 5.73
C LYS A 61 7.09 -17.13 4.36
N TYR A 62 7.19 -16.20 3.40
CA TYR A 62 6.74 -16.43 2.03
C TYR A 62 7.60 -17.48 1.31
N CYS A 63 8.93 -17.45 1.51
CA CYS A 63 9.85 -18.48 1.01
C CYS A 63 9.49 -19.86 1.57
N GLN A 64 9.26 -19.99 2.87
CA GLN A 64 8.90 -21.27 3.49
C GLN A 64 7.53 -21.77 3.02
N GLN A 65 6.53 -20.89 2.99
CA GLN A 65 5.14 -21.25 2.71
C GLN A 65 4.91 -21.56 1.22
N PHE A 66 5.55 -20.80 0.33
CA PHE A 66 5.31 -20.87 -1.11
C PHE A 66 6.51 -21.41 -1.89
N GLN A 67 7.56 -21.85 -1.19
CA GLN A 67 8.79 -22.39 -1.79
C GLN A 67 9.43 -21.39 -2.76
N LEU A 68 9.38 -20.09 -2.43
CA LEU A 68 9.94 -19.05 -3.29
C LEU A 68 11.46 -19.12 -3.27
N GLN A 69 12.04 -19.17 -4.46
CA GLN A 69 13.48 -19.22 -4.66
C GLN A 69 14.13 -17.87 -4.38
N THR A 70 15.34 -17.92 -3.84
CA THR A 70 16.22 -16.78 -3.62
C THR A 70 17.47 -16.97 -4.46
N PHE A 71 17.92 -15.92 -5.12
CA PHE A 71 19.03 -15.93 -6.05
C PHE A 71 20.11 -14.95 -5.58
N PRO A 72 21.40 -15.27 -5.78
CA PRO A 72 22.50 -14.33 -5.58
C PRO A 72 22.38 -13.06 -6.41
N GLN A 73 23.17 -12.05 -6.05
CA GLN A 73 23.18 -10.74 -6.71
C GLN A 73 23.35 -10.87 -8.24
N LYS A 74 22.51 -10.15 -9.00
CA LYS A 74 22.48 -10.18 -10.48
C LYS A 74 22.33 -11.60 -11.06
N THR A 75 21.70 -12.53 -10.35
CA THR A 75 21.32 -13.83 -10.90
C THR A 75 19.80 -14.00 -10.87
N HIS A 76 19.28 -14.79 -11.81
CA HIS A 76 17.85 -14.95 -12.03
C HIS A 76 17.55 -16.40 -12.42
N PRO A 77 16.33 -16.88 -12.17
CA PRO A 77 15.93 -18.22 -12.61
C PRO A 77 15.96 -18.32 -14.14
N GLU A 78 16.42 -19.44 -14.67
CA GLU A 78 16.57 -19.64 -16.12
C GLU A 78 15.25 -19.42 -16.88
N ASN A 79 14.12 -19.79 -16.27
CA ASN A 79 12.81 -19.71 -16.89
C ASN A 79 12.41 -18.28 -17.31
N ILE A 80 12.94 -17.21 -16.70
CA ILE A 80 12.66 -15.85 -17.18
C ILE A 80 13.25 -15.60 -18.58
N TYR A 81 14.24 -16.35 -19.01
CA TYR A 81 14.86 -16.22 -20.33
C TYR A 81 14.23 -17.16 -21.37
N THR A 82 13.59 -18.25 -20.94
CA THR A 82 13.07 -19.29 -21.83
C THR A 82 11.54 -19.30 -21.86
N SER A 83 10.87 -19.34 -20.72
CA SER A 83 9.41 -19.41 -20.59
C SER A 83 8.93 -18.66 -19.33
N PRO A 84 8.92 -17.31 -19.35
CA PRO A 84 8.50 -16.52 -18.20
C PRO A 84 7.03 -16.78 -17.86
N GLU A 85 6.73 -16.90 -16.57
CA GLU A 85 5.37 -17.17 -16.10
C GLU A 85 4.69 -15.91 -15.58
N ASN A 86 3.38 -15.78 -15.84
CA ASN A 86 2.60 -14.69 -15.27
C ASN A 86 2.45 -14.91 -13.76
N GLY A 87 2.73 -13.87 -12.96
CA GLY A 87 2.66 -13.93 -11.51
C GLY A 87 3.87 -14.60 -10.86
N GLN A 88 4.93 -14.94 -11.61
CA GLN A 88 6.13 -15.50 -11.01
C GLN A 88 6.76 -14.50 -10.03
N ILE A 89 7.03 -14.95 -8.81
CA ILE A 89 7.71 -14.18 -7.77
C ILE A 89 8.96 -14.93 -7.31
N TYR A 90 10.06 -14.20 -7.16
CA TYR A 90 11.31 -14.70 -6.59
C TYR A 90 12.10 -13.55 -5.97
N TYR A 91 13.14 -13.86 -5.20
CA TYR A 91 14.00 -12.87 -4.57
C TYR A 91 15.40 -12.90 -5.17
N VAL A 92 16.04 -11.73 -5.25
CA VAL A 92 17.43 -11.55 -5.67
C VAL A 92 18.15 -10.76 -4.60
N GLU A 93 19.33 -11.20 -4.17
CA GLU A 93 20.16 -10.45 -3.23
C GLU A 93 20.59 -9.11 -3.83
N GLY A 94 20.52 -8.05 -3.04
CA GLY A 94 20.94 -6.74 -3.49
C GLY A 94 20.53 -5.60 -2.57
N THR A 95 21.49 -4.72 -2.31
CA THR A 95 21.33 -3.51 -1.48
C THR A 95 20.63 -2.36 -2.18
N CYS A 96 20.63 -2.35 -3.51
CA CYS A 96 19.97 -1.31 -4.27
C CYS A 96 19.56 -1.77 -5.68
N ILE A 97 18.49 -1.18 -6.19
CA ILE A 97 17.96 -1.49 -7.52
C ILE A 97 18.86 -0.95 -8.66
N GLY A 98 19.64 0.09 -8.38
CA GLY A 98 20.52 0.73 -9.37
C GLY A 98 21.66 -0.19 -9.80
N SER A 99 22.57 -0.50 -8.88
CA SER A 99 23.78 -1.26 -9.17
C SER A 99 23.66 -2.76 -8.89
N SER A 100 22.85 -3.19 -7.91
CA SER A 100 22.74 -4.61 -7.53
C SER A 100 21.76 -5.40 -8.35
N PHE A 101 20.81 -4.75 -9.03
CA PHE A 101 19.86 -5.41 -9.91
C PHE A 101 20.21 -5.22 -11.39
N GLY A 102 20.33 -6.33 -12.12
CA GLY A 102 20.62 -6.33 -13.55
C GLY A 102 20.57 -7.73 -14.11
N PHE A 103 20.46 -7.82 -15.44
CA PHE A 103 20.38 -9.10 -16.15
C PHE A 103 21.78 -9.48 -16.66
N PRO A 104 22.40 -10.55 -16.14
CA PRO A 104 23.73 -10.98 -16.54
C PRO A 104 23.70 -11.52 -17.98
N ARG A 105 24.89 -11.61 -18.59
CA ARG A 105 25.06 -12.36 -19.84
C ARG A 105 24.95 -13.85 -19.51
N VAL A 106 24.10 -14.55 -20.22
CA VAL A 106 23.91 -16.00 -20.10
C VAL A 106 24.45 -16.68 -21.36
N SER A 107 25.06 -17.86 -21.21
CA SER A 107 25.69 -18.62 -22.30
C SER A 107 24.69 -19.40 -23.15
N PHE A 108 23.51 -19.73 -22.62
CA PHE A 108 22.48 -20.49 -23.32
C PHE A 108 21.59 -19.62 -24.22
N LYS A 109 20.89 -20.26 -25.16
CA LYS A 109 20.03 -19.60 -26.13
C LYS A 109 18.73 -19.09 -25.48
N LYS A 110 18.71 -17.82 -25.10
CA LYS A 110 17.51 -17.15 -24.56
C LYS A 110 16.42 -16.95 -25.62
N LYS A 111 15.17 -17.20 -25.23
CA LYS A 111 13.96 -16.84 -26.01
C LYS A 111 13.54 -15.40 -25.74
N TYR A 112 13.79 -14.89 -24.53
CA TYR A 112 13.46 -13.54 -24.11
C TYR A 112 14.72 -12.79 -23.62
N ARG A 113 14.85 -11.53 -24.04
CA ARG A 113 15.86 -10.58 -23.58
C ARG A 113 15.20 -9.54 -22.70
N TRP A 114 15.69 -9.41 -21.48
CA TRP A 114 15.20 -8.41 -20.54
C TRP A 114 15.98 -7.10 -20.64
N LYS A 115 15.26 -5.99 -20.58
CA LYS A 115 15.81 -4.64 -20.52
C LYS A 115 15.26 -3.93 -19.29
N LYS A 116 16.17 -3.54 -18.39
CA LYS A 116 15.87 -2.69 -17.24
C LYS A 116 15.62 -1.25 -17.72
N MET A 117 14.59 -0.58 -17.20
CA MET A 117 14.37 0.85 -17.43
C MET A 117 15.33 1.68 -16.57
N ASN A 118 15.55 2.96 -16.91
CA ASN A 118 16.50 3.81 -16.17
C ASN A 118 15.86 4.61 -15.02
N PHE A 119 14.54 4.56 -14.87
CA PHE A 119 13.84 5.30 -13.82
C PHE A 119 13.36 4.35 -12.73
N THR A 120 13.60 4.72 -11.48
CA THR A 120 12.92 4.11 -10.33
C THR A 120 11.62 4.84 -10.06
N THR A 121 10.75 4.22 -9.28
CA THR A 121 9.51 4.84 -8.82
C THR A 121 9.29 4.43 -7.38
N ASP A 122 9.05 5.43 -6.54
CA ASP A 122 8.79 5.22 -5.13
C ASP A 122 7.29 5.07 -4.88
N LEU A 123 6.93 4.10 -4.04
CA LEU A 123 5.54 3.78 -3.70
C LEU A 123 5.35 3.58 -2.18
N PRO A 124 4.25 4.11 -1.63
CA PRO A 124 3.38 5.14 -2.21
C PRO A 124 4.13 6.48 -2.38
N LYS A 125 3.63 7.38 -3.25
CA LYS A 125 4.35 8.62 -3.61
C LYS A 125 4.63 9.56 -2.43
N GLY A 126 3.74 9.61 -1.43
CA GLY A 126 3.87 10.55 -0.31
C GLY A 126 4.81 10.06 0.79
N LYS A 127 4.68 8.79 1.20
CA LYS A 127 5.53 8.16 2.20
C LYS A 127 6.05 6.83 1.66
N PRO A 128 7.14 6.83 0.90
CA PRO A 128 7.55 5.68 0.13
C PRO A 128 8.06 4.54 1.02
N LEU A 129 7.38 3.41 0.95
CA LEU A 129 7.73 2.18 1.66
C LEU A 129 8.67 1.31 0.83
N VAL A 130 8.50 1.38 -0.49
CA VAL A 130 9.30 0.63 -1.45
C VAL A 130 9.71 1.53 -2.61
N THR A 131 10.85 1.19 -3.18
CA THR A 131 11.28 1.70 -4.47
C THR A 131 11.21 0.54 -5.46
N TYR A 132 10.69 0.76 -6.66
CA TYR A 132 10.71 -0.26 -7.70
C TYR A 132 11.25 0.26 -9.03
N ILE A 133 11.76 -0.66 -9.84
CA ILE A 133 12.08 -0.43 -11.25
C ILE A 133 11.31 -1.43 -12.09
N VAL A 134 11.04 -1.03 -13.33
CA VAL A 134 10.42 -1.90 -14.31
C VAL A 134 11.50 -2.44 -15.24
N ALA A 135 11.41 -3.73 -15.56
CA ALA A 135 12.09 -4.32 -16.70
C ALA A 135 11.06 -4.89 -17.68
N SER A 136 11.36 -4.85 -18.97
CA SER A 136 10.51 -5.43 -20.03
C SER A 136 11.27 -6.50 -20.79
N ALA A 137 10.57 -7.57 -21.17
CA ALA A 137 11.12 -8.64 -21.97
C ALA A 137 10.77 -8.46 -23.44
N GLU A 138 11.76 -8.63 -24.31
CA GLU A 138 11.61 -8.70 -25.76
C GLU A 138 11.89 -10.13 -26.23
N GLN A 139 11.02 -10.68 -27.07
CA GLN A 139 11.26 -11.99 -27.67
C GLN A 139 12.39 -11.88 -28.70
N CYS A 140 13.42 -12.73 -28.57
CA CYS A 140 14.61 -12.69 -29.44
C CYS A 140 14.35 -13.32 -30.81
N GLN A 141 13.51 -14.35 -30.87
CA GLN A 141 13.20 -15.06 -32.10
C GLN A 141 11.89 -14.53 -32.69
N ARG A 142 11.96 -14.01 -33.92
CA ARG A 142 10.79 -13.70 -34.76
C ARG A 142 10.47 -14.93 -35.59
N ASN A 143 9.97 -15.99 -34.96
CA ASN A 143 9.40 -17.07 -35.75
C ASN A 143 8.08 -16.52 -36.31
N ASN A 144 8.02 -16.30 -37.63
CA ASN A 144 6.92 -15.61 -38.34
C ASN A 144 5.54 -16.25 -38.11
N LEU A 145 5.49 -17.46 -37.56
CA LEU A 145 4.29 -18.27 -37.41
C LEU A 145 3.50 -17.99 -36.12
N GLN A 146 4.12 -17.43 -35.07
CA GLN A 146 3.43 -17.12 -33.82
C GLN A 146 3.98 -15.83 -33.20
N LYS A 147 3.45 -14.68 -33.67
CA LYS A 147 3.62 -13.43 -32.91
C LYS A 147 2.82 -13.57 -31.62
N ASP A 148 3.50 -13.97 -30.57
CA ASP A 148 2.93 -14.00 -29.22
C ASP A 148 2.30 -12.64 -28.94
N ASN A 149 1.00 -12.60 -28.65
CA ASN A 149 0.25 -11.37 -28.40
C ASN A 149 0.53 -10.78 -27.01
N PHE A 150 1.68 -11.08 -26.41
CA PHE A 150 2.01 -10.72 -25.04
C PHE A 150 3.41 -10.14 -24.89
N VAL A 151 3.58 -9.29 -23.88
CA VAL A 151 4.85 -8.75 -23.40
C VAL A 151 4.97 -9.08 -21.94
N TYR A 152 6.14 -9.54 -21.51
CA TYR A 152 6.41 -9.73 -20.09
C TYR A 152 7.03 -8.45 -19.50
N ARG A 153 6.55 -8.07 -18.32
CA ARG A 153 7.15 -7.01 -17.51
C ARG A 153 7.45 -7.52 -16.12
N MET A 154 8.58 -7.10 -15.59
CA MET A 154 9.02 -7.42 -14.25
C MET A 154 9.03 -6.15 -13.43
N HIS A 155 8.47 -6.22 -12.24
CA HIS A 155 8.63 -5.21 -11.20
C HIS A 155 9.70 -5.75 -10.25
N ALA A 156 10.86 -5.09 -10.20
CA ALA A 156 11.90 -5.38 -9.22
C ALA A 156 11.79 -4.33 -8.11
N VAL A 157 11.51 -4.79 -6.89
CA VAL A 157 11.08 -3.96 -5.77
C VAL A 157 11.99 -4.17 -4.57
N ILE A 158 12.40 -3.10 -3.91
CA ILE A 158 13.20 -3.12 -2.69
C ILE A 158 12.51 -2.25 -1.64
N LEU A 159 12.72 -2.56 -0.35
CA LEU A 159 12.28 -1.67 0.73
C LEU A 159 13.04 -0.35 0.64
N ASN A 160 12.36 0.76 0.89
CA ASN A 160 13.01 2.06 0.95
C ASN A 160 13.77 2.18 2.28
N ASN A 161 15.03 2.64 2.22
CA ASN A 161 15.92 2.81 3.36
C ASN A 161 15.33 3.71 4.45
N GLN A 162 14.44 4.66 4.10
CA GLN A 162 13.74 5.50 5.08
C GLN A 162 12.80 4.72 6.03
N CYS A 163 12.50 3.46 5.72
CA CYS A 163 11.75 2.55 6.60
C CYS A 163 12.65 1.64 7.45
N LEU A 164 13.97 1.69 7.26
CA LEU A 164 14.94 0.96 8.07
C LEU A 164 15.29 1.84 9.27
N ASN A 165 14.53 1.68 10.36
CA ASN A 165 14.73 2.46 11.58
C ASN A 165 16.06 2.16 12.31
N ASN A 166 16.86 1.20 11.83
CA ASN A 166 18.16 0.85 12.41
C ASN A 166 19.24 0.69 11.33
N PRO A 167 20.35 1.44 11.41
CA PRO A 167 21.48 1.29 10.48
C PRO A 167 22.19 -0.07 10.62
N GLU A 168 22.12 -0.73 11.78
CA GLU A 168 22.71 -2.07 11.98
C GLU A 168 21.96 -3.17 11.20
N THR A 169 20.65 -3.03 10.98
CA THR A 169 19.87 -3.96 10.13
C THR A 169 20.19 -3.84 8.63
N ILE A 170 20.92 -2.81 8.19
CA ILE A 170 21.32 -2.63 6.78
C ILE A 170 22.39 -3.65 6.37
N GLN A 171 23.16 -4.20 7.33
CA GLN A 171 24.15 -5.24 7.07
C GLN A 171 23.52 -6.62 6.81
N ASN A 172 22.24 -6.81 7.16
CA ASN A 172 21.56 -8.09 6.97
C ASN A 172 20.88 -8.14 5.59
N ASN A 173 21.48 -8.91 4.68
CA ASN A 173 20.94 -9.44 3.42
C ASN A 173 19.68 -8.72 2.91
N THR A 174 19.90 -7.60 2.24
CA THR A 174 18.84 -6.88 1.54
C THR A 174 18.46 -7.66 0.29
N PHE A 175 17.15 -7.86 0.10
CA PHE A 175 16.61 -8.60 -1.03
C PHE A 175 15.72 -7.73 -1.89
N ILE A 176 15.75 -8.02 -3.19
CA ILE A 176 14.94 -7.41 -4.23
C ILE A 176 13.89 -8.43 -4.65
N LEU A 177 12.62 -8.11 -4.44
CA LEU A 177 11.50 -8.91 -4.88
C LEU A 177 11.27 -8.69 -6.38
N CYS A 178 11.32 -9.75 -7.17
CA CYS A 178 11.04 -9.73 -8.59
C CYS A 178 9.67 -10.32 -8.85
N HIS A 179 8.77 -9.55 -9.48
CA HIS A 179 7.42 -9.99 -9.84
C HIS A 179 7.22 -9.87 -11.36
N VAL A 180 7.08 -11.02 -12.03
CA VAL A 180 6.88 -11.11 -13.48
C VAL A 180 5.40 -11.11 -13.82
N ARG A 181 5.03 -10.33 -14.83
CA ARG A 181 3.66 -10.14 -15.29
C ARG A 181 3.58 -10.29 -16.80
N LYS A 182 2.59 -11.05 -17.26
CA LYS A 182 2.23 -11.16 -18.68
C LYS A 182 1.20 -10.08 -19.00
N LEU A 183 1.50 -9.25 -20.00
CA LEU A 183 0.64 -8.18 -20.46
C LEU A 183 0.25 -8.42 -21.92
N PRO A 184 -0.99 -8.14 -22.34
CA PRO A 184 -1.34 -8.17 -23.74
C PRO A 184 -0.55 -7.11 -24.52
N LYS A 185 -0.01 -7.47 -25.70
CA LYS A 185 0.56 -6.53 -26.66
C LYS A 185 -0.57 -5.61 -27.11
N LYS A 186 -0.37 -4.30 -26.94
CA LYS A 186 -1.24 -3.32 -27.58
C LYS A 186 -0.91 -3.33 -29.08
N ASN A 187 -1.78 -3.90 -29.91
CA ASN A 187 -1.67 -3.77 -31.36
C ASN A 187 -1.62 -2.27 -31.72
N LYS A 188 -0.72 -1.88 -32.63
CA LYS A 188 -0.58 -0.48 -33.06
C LYS A 188 -1.91 0.11 -33.56
N GLN A 189 -2.81 -0.70 -34.13
CA GLN A 189 -4.17 -0.28 -34.50
C GLN A 189 -5.02 0.17 -33.29
N ASN A 190 -4.91 -0.50 -32.13
CA ASN A 190 -5.62 -0.08 -30.91
C ASN A 190 -5.00 1.16 -30.24
N GLN A 191 -3.74 1.50 -30.54
CA GLN A 191 -3.20 2.80 -30.13
C GLN A 191 -3.87 3.95 -30.89
N ILE A 192 -4.25 3.74 -32.16
CA ILE A 192 -5.00 4.73 -32.96
C ILE A 192 -6.42 4.90 -32.40
N LEU A 193 -7.11 3.82 -32.01
CA LEU A 193 -8.40 3.92 -31.32
C LEU A 193 -8.31 4.58 -29.93
N SER A 194 -7.21 4.40 -29.19
CA SER A 194 -6.99 5.14 -27.92
C SER A 194 -6.62 6.62 -28.11
N LYS A 195 -6.30 7.06 -29.34
CA LYS A 195 -6.29 8.49 -29.67
C LYS A 195 -7.71 9.07 -29.79
N CYS A 196 -8.76 8.24 -29.89
CA CYS A 196 -10.14 8.70 -29.80
C CYS A 196 -10.50 9.16 -28.37
N ASP A 197 -9.86 8.62 -27.33
CA ASP A 197 -9.94 9.19 -25.97
C ASP A 197 -9.12 10.48 -25.81
N GLN A 198 -8.10 10.69 -26.66
CA GLN A 198 -7.41 11.98 -26.75
C GLN A 198 -8.26 13.04 -27.48
N LYS A 199 -9.20 12.64 -28.36
CA LYS A 199 -10.23 13.57 -28.89
C LYS A 199 -11.19 14.06 -27.81
N LYS A 200 -11.39 13.33 -26.70
CA LYS A 200 -12.14 13.85 -25.53
C LYS A 200 -11.36 14.92 -24.78
N LYS A 201 -10.02 14.80 -24.66
CA LYS A 201 -9.16 15.87 -24.11
C LYS A 201 -9.05 17.07 -25.05
N LYS A 202 -8.97 16.86 -26.37
CA LYS A 202 -9.00 17.96 -27.36
C LYS A 202 -10.37 18.63 -27.45
N ARG A 203 -11.49 17.88 -27.30
CA ARG A 203 -12.83 18.47 -27.14
C ARG A 203 -12.91 19.35 -25.90
N ASN A 204 -12.37 18.92 -24.75
CA ASN A 204 -12.31 19.75 -23.54
C ASN A 204 -11.43 21.00 -23.70
N GLN A 205 -10.42 20.95 -24.56
CA GLN A 205 -9.57 22.11 -24.88
C GLN A 205 -10.30 23.08 -25.83
N ILE A 206 -11.03 22.55 -26.82
CA ILE A 206 -11.88 23.35 -27.73
C ILE A 206 -13.09 23.94 -26.99
N THR A 207 -13.72 23.25 -26.04
CA THR A 207 -14.76 23.86 -25.19
C THR A 207 -14.20 24.92 -24.26
N ASN A 208 -12.96 24.78 -23.78
CA ASN A 208 -12.30 25.82 -22.99
C ASN A 208 -11.94 27.05 -23.85
N ASP A 209 -11.59 26.87 -25.12
CA ASP A 209 -11.29 27.99 -26.03
C ASP A 209 -12.59 28.67 -26.55
N LEU A 210 -13.68 27.91 -26.72
CA LEU A 210 -15.02 28.47 -26.98
C LEU A 210 -15.57 29.23 -25.76
N PHE A 211 -15.31 28.74 -24.53
CA PHE A 211 -15.64 29.47 -23.30
C PHE A 211 -14.76 30.72 -23.09
N LYS A 212 -13.55 30.78 -23.64
CA LYS A 212 -12.72 32.00 -23.59
C LYS A 212 -13.23 33.08 -24.54
N ASN A 213 -13.79 32.72 -25.68
CA ASN A 213 -14.28 33.70 -26.65
C ASN A 213 -15.74 34.15 -26.41
N GLN A 214 -16.55 33.39 -25.67
CA GLN A 214 -17.88 33.85 -25.23
C GLN A 214 -17.84 34.78 -23.98
N ASN A 215 -16.70 34.89 -23.30
CA ASN A 215 -16.54 35.75 -22.11
C ASN A 215 -16.02 37.17 -22.41
N LEU A 216 -15.97 37.58 -23.68
CA LEU A 216 -15.56 38.95 -24.06
C LEU A 216 -16.74 39.90 -24.28
N ILE A 217 -17.98 39.45 -24.04
CA ILE A 217 -19.17 40.30 -23.97
C ILE A 217 -20.09 39.77 -22.85
N GLU A 218 -19.57 39.68 -21.63
CA GLU A 218 -20.40 39.78 -20.42
C GLU A 218 -19.99 41.10 -19.75
N THR A 219 -20.92 42.05 -19.72
CA THR A 219 -20.74 43.40 -19.19
C THR A 219 -20.15 43.38 -17.78
N GLU A 220 -19.25 44.33 -17.50
CA GLU A 220 -18.54 44.50 -16.22
C GLU A 220 -19.49 44.46 -15.01
N GLU A 221 -20.76 44.86 -15.17
CA GLU A 221 -21.82 44.78 -14.16
C GLU A 221 -22.09 43.34 -13.66
N LEU A 222 -22.08 42.33 -14.53
CA LEU A 222 -22.36 40.96 -14.13
C LEU A 222 -21.17 40.34 -13.37
N GLN A 223 -19.94 40.77 -13.70
CA GLN A 223 -18.76 40.42 -12.92
C GLN A 223 -18.78 41.08 -11.53
N GLN A 224 -19.17 42.35 -11.45
CA GLN A 224 -19.30 43.07 -10.19
C GLN A 224 -20.33 42.39 -9.26
N GLN A 225 -21.49 41.99 -9.80
CA GLN A 225 -22.52 41.27 -9.03
C GLN A 225 -22.04 39.90 -8.53
N LYS A 226 -21.32 39.14 -9.37
CA LYS A 226 -20.74 37.85 -8.96
C LYS A 226 -19.70 38.05 -7.84
N ILE A 227 -18.89 39.10 -7.90
CA ILE A 227 -17.90 39.43 -6.85
C ILE A 227 -18.59 39.75 -5.52
N GLU A 228 -19.63 40.59 -5.54
CA GLU A 228 -20.39 40.91 -4.33
C GLU A 228 -21.08 39.69 -3.71
N GLU A 229 -21.65 38.80 -4.55
CA GLU A 229 -22.29 37.57 -4.06
C GLU A 229 -21.26 36.63 -3.41
N TYR A 230 -20.06 36.52 -3.99
CA TYR A 230 -18.95 35.76 -3.41
C TYR A 230 -18.47 36.34 -2.08
N GLN A 231 -18.36 37.68 -1.98
CA GLN A 231 -17.98 38.34 -0.74
C GLN A 231 -19.03 38.13 0.36
N LYS A 232 -20.32 38.21 0.04
CA LYS A 232 -21.43 37.90 0.98
C LYS A 232 -21.39 36.44 1.44
N LYS A 233 -21.14 35.48 0.55
CA LYS A 233 -20.99 34.05 0.88
C LYS A 233 -19.75 33.79 1.75
N PHE A 234 -18.65 34.49 1.50
CA PHE A 234 -17.43 34.35 2.30
C PHE A 234 -17.60 34.89 3.72
N GLN A 235 -18.26 36.03 3.88
CA GLN A 235 -18.56 36.58 5.21
C GLN A 235 -19.54 35.70 6.01
N SER A 236 -20.53 35.09 5.35
CA SER A 236 -21.46 34.17 6.03
C SER A 236 -20.77 32.88 6.47
N THR A 237 -19.86 32.33 5.65
CA THR A 237 -19.05 31.14 6.02
C THR A 237 -18.05 31.44 7.15
N GLN A 238 -17.42 32.62 7.17
CA GLN A 238 -16.56 33.01 8.29
C GLN A 238 -17.35 33.16 9.61
N LYS A 239 -18.54 33.76 9.58
CA LYS A 239 -19.42 33.86 10.76
C LYS A 239 -19.82 32.47 11.28
N ASN A 240 -20.17 31.55 10.37
CA ASN A 240 -20.53 30.17 10.73
C ASN A 240 -19.33 29.39 11.31
N HIS A 241 -18.14 29.56 10.75
CA HIS A 241 -16.93 28.91 11.26
C HIS A 241 -16.54 29.44 12.66
N CYS A 242 -16.66 30.75 12.87
CA CYS A 242 -16.43 31.37 14.19
C CYS A 242 -17.45 30.87 15.23
N PHE A 243 -18.72 30.72 14.86
CA PHE A 243 -19.76 30.14 15.72
C PHE A 243 -19.46 28.68 16.09
N LEU A 244 -19.06 27.86 15.12
CA LEU A 244 -18.72 26.45 15.36
C LEU A 244 -17.51 26.29 16.28
N LEU A 245 -16.47 27.12 16.09
CA LEU A 245 -15.30 27.14 16.98
C LEU A 245 -15.66 27.53 18.41
N LYS A 246 -16.54 28.54 18.60
CA LYS A 246 -17.04 28.92 19.93
C LYS A 246 -17.79 27.77 20.61
N GLN A 247 -18.63 27.02 19.88
CA GLN A 247 -19.33 25.86 20.43
C GLN A 247 -18.36 24.72 20.82
N ILE A 248 -17.34 24.45 20.00
CA ILE A 248 -16.32 23.44 20.29
C ILE A 248 -15.55 23.80 21.57
N ILE A 249 -15.14 25.07 21.71
CA ILE A 249 -14.43 25.56 22.90
C ILE A 249 -15.30 25.44 24.16
N GLN A 250 -16.57 25.86 24.10
CA GLN A 250 -17.51 25.72 25.22
C GLN A 250 -17.73 24.26 25.62
N ASN A 251 -17.87 23.36 24.65
CA ASN A 251 -18.06 21.93 24.91
C ASN A 251 -16.81 21.29 25.53
N ASN A 252 -15.61 21.67 25.08
CA ASN A 252 -14.36 21.18 25.66
C ASN A 252 -14.15 21.72 27.09
N CYS A 253 -14.53 22.98 27.35
CA CYS A 253 -14.49 23.57 28.69
C CYS A 253 -15.47 22.87 29.66
N ARG A 254 -16.68 22.52 29.21
CA ARG A 254 -17.62 21.72 30.02
C ARG A 254 -17.08 20.32 30.31
N LYS A 255 -16.44 19.67 29.32
CA LYS A 255 -15.84 18.34 29.51
C LYS A 255 -14.68 18.38 30.51
N SER A 256 -13.81 19.39 30.45
CA SER A 256 -12.71 19.52 31.42
C SER A 256 -13.24 19.73 32.84
N GLN A 257 -14.25 20.58 33.03
CA GLN A 257 -14.90 20.78 34.34
C GLN A 257 -15.51 19.49 34.89
N GLN A 258 -16.17 18.68 34.05
CA GLN A 258 -16.72 17.39 34.45
C GLN A 258 -15.63 16.37 34.85
N LEU A 259 -14.48 16.38 34.17
CA LEU A 259 -13.34 15.53 34.55
C LEU A 259 -12.74 15.96 35.89
N THR A 260 -12.58 17.26 36.13
CA THR A 260 -12.09 17.76 37.42
C THR A 260 -13.02 17.36 38.57
N PHE A 261 -14.34 17.47 38.36
CA PHE A 261 -15.33 17.07 39.36
C PHE A 261 -15.29 15.56 39.66
N LYS A 262 -15.15 14.71 38.63
CA LYS A 262 -14.98 13.27 38.82
C LYS A 262 -13.72 12.92 39.60
N ASN A 263 -12.61 13.61 39.33
CA ASN A 263 -11.36 13.38 40.03
C ASN A 263 -11.45 13.80 41.51
N GLN A 264 -12.08 14.94 41.81
CA GLN A 264 -12.33 15.38 43.19
C GLN A 264 -13.23 14.40 43.95
N PHE A 265 -14.28 13.90 43.31
CA PHE A 265 -15.17 12.91 43.92
C PHE A 265 -14.46 11.58 44.19
N SER A 266 -13.59 11.13 43.27
CA SER A 266 -12.78 9.94 43.46
C SER A 266 -11.76 10.10 44.61
N GLN A 267 -11.18 11.29 44.78
CA GLN A 267 -10.27 11.59 45.90
C GLN A 267 -11.01 11.56 47.24
N ALA A 268 -12.19 12.18 47.34
CA ALA A 268 -13.00 12.17 48.55
C ALA A 268 -13.45 10.76 48.97
N LEU A 269 -13.72 9.87 48.00
CA LEU A 269 -14.02 8.46 48.29
C LEU A 269 -12.82 7.72 48.88
N ILE A 270 -11.61 7.94 48.32
CA ILE A 270 -10.38 7.33 48.82
C ILE A 270 -10.08 7.83 50.24
N GLU A 271 -10.26 9.11 50.52
CA GLU A 271 -10.07 9.69 51.86
C GLU A 271 -11.04 9.09 52.89
N ASN A 272 -12.31 8.91 52.54
CA ASN A 272 -13.29 8.25 53.41
C ASN A 272 -12.97 6.77 53.67
N GLU A 273 -12.48 6.02 52.67
CA GLU A 273 -12.04 4.64 52.86
C GLU A 273 -10.82 4.54 53.78
N LEU A 274 -9.86 5.46 53.66
CA LEU A 274 -8.69 5.52 54.54
C LEU A 274 -9.07 5.85 55.99
N GLN A 275 -10.02 6.77 56.19
CA GLN A 275 -10.50 7.11 57.53
C GLN A 275 -11.22 5.93 58.19
N ASN A 276 -12.12 5.25 57.47
CA ASN A 276 -12.83 4.08 57.99
C ASN A 276 -11.85 2.93 58.35
N ASN A 277 -10.81 2.73 57.55
CA ASN A 277 -9.78 1.73 57.84
C ASN A 277 -8.91 2.10 59.04
N ALA A 278 -8.64 3.39 59.28
CA ALA A 278 -7.95 3.85 60.47
C ALA A 278 -8.78 3.59 61.73
N ASP A 279 -10.08 3.89 61.70
CA ASP A 279 -10.99 3.67 62.83
C ASP A 279 -11.13 2.18 63.19
N ILE A 280 -11.19 1.29 62.18
CA ILE A 280 -11.17 -0.17 62.39
C ILE A 280 -9.87 -0.63 63.05
N ASN A 281 -8.72 -0.08 62.64
CA ASN A 281 -7.43 -0.41 63.24
C ASN A 281 -7.33 0.07 64.70
N TYR A 282 -7.86 1.26 65.02
CA TYR A 282 -7.93 1.74 66.40
C TYR A 282 -8.82 0.87 67.28
N MET A 283 -9.98 0.45 66.79
CA MET A 283 -10.87 -0.46 67.53
C MET A 283 -10.22 -1.84 67.77
N ASN A 284 -9.51 -2.38 66.78
CA ASN A 284 -8.78 -3.64 66.94
C ASN A 284 -7.61 -3.53 67.93
N LEU A 285 -6.92 -2.37 67.97
CA LEU A 285 -5.88 -2.11 68.95
C LEU A 285 -6.46 -1.98 70.37
N PHE A 286 -7.60 -1.30 70.51
CA PHE A 286 -8.31 -1.15 71.78
C PHE A 286 -8.78 -2.49 72.35
N ILE A 287 -9.33 -3.37 71.50
CA ILE A 287 -9.72 -4.74 71.90
C ILE A 287 -8.52 -5.54 72.40
N LYS A 288 -7.35 -5.43 71.74
CA LYS A 288 -6.11 -6.11 72.17
C LYS A 288 -5.60 -5.62 73.53
N ILE A 289 -5.80 -4.34 73.86
CA ILE A 289 -5.38 -3.79 75.15
C ILE A 289 -6.28 -4.32 76.27
N LEU A 290 -7.59 -4.48 76.03
CA LEU A 290 -8.53 -5.00 77.03
C LEU A 290 -8.41 -6.51 77.30
N GLN A 291 -7.72 -7.26 76.44
CA GLN A 291 -7.54 -8.70 76.55
C GLN A 291 -6.25 -9.12 77.28
N ASN A 292 -5.39 -8.15 77.64
CA ASN A 292 -4.18 -8.35 78.46
C ASN A 292 -4.38 -7.74 79.84
#